data_AF-R7VK19-F1
#
_entry.id   AF-R7VK19-F1
#
_cell.length_a   1.000
_cell.length_b   1.000
_cell.length_c   1.000
_cell.angle_alpha   90.00
_cell.angle_beta   90.00
_cell.angle_gamma   90.00
#
_symmetry.space_group_name_H-M   'P 1'
#
loop_
_entity.id
_entity.type
_entity.pdbx_description
1 polymer ?
#
loop_
_entity_poly.entity_id
_entity_poly.type
_entity_poly.pdbx_seq_one_letter_code
_entity_poly.pdbx_strand_id
1 'polypeptide(L)'
;MDEAVMKRVLGGVFDEIPAIHSQTVRIFTSSTFTDTIEERNMLMEEVYPRLKDYCRSKYGLEFQVVVDMRWGVRDEAADDHITTSLCLQEIAKCQADSIGPNFVTFLGQRHGYRPFPSTINCSEFEILKSSVLNEQHRKLMCNWFLLDENALKPEYVLQPISSKITDYLSKDEDLKRKAQRKWSDVFQTLQSTLRQAASVCLQNGRMSKDDTEKYFMSVTEQEIQQGVFKTKGDINNQCLCYIRIIEDITENLSHSLAWRFIDLVDNANLDIEAQGYLERLRDNRLVQALETSNVFKANVKWSEDGGINRDSHKDYLRHLMAHFEQAMMMMVDRCMVTSKRFLKNSLFVEVYQHSCMAKDRCQVFHGRERLLGRVQKELNASRGSRLIVIHGQSGSGKTSIIAKCAQQVSGEVSEWIPEKSAPKVVLRFLGTTPSSSSIHRTLESICNQISYLYTGCRLPESIDNFSELQKRFQLMLSSASANSPLVVILDSLDQLSGDDFAHKLGWLPKSLPPHC
;
A
#
# COMPACT_ATOMS: atom_id res chain seq x y z
N MET A 1 -11.13 -17.07 6.39
CA MET A 1 -10.04 -16.06 6.32
C MET A 1 -9.91 -15.32 7.64
N ASP A 2 -11.00 -14.73 8.16
CA ASP A 2 -11.02 -13.87 9.35
C ASP A 2 -10.47 -14.50 10.65
N GLU A 3 -10.77 -15.78 10.93
CA GLU A 3 -10.32 -16.43 12.17
C GLU A 3 -8.82 -16.76 12.15
N ALA A 4 -8.27 -17.10 10.97
CA ALA A 4 -6.84 -17.32 10.79
C ALA A 4 -6.07 -16.00 11.02
N VAL A 5 -6.58 -14.89 10.48
CA VAL A 5 -6.02 -13.55 10.72
C VAL A 5 -6.09 -13.18 12.20
N MET A 6 -7.24 -13.44 12.85
CA MET A 6 -7.39 -13.21 14.29
C MET A 6 -6.34 -14.00 15.09
N LYS A 7 -6.21 -15.30 14.82
CA LYS A 7 -5.26 -16.19 15.50
C LYS A 7 -3.81 -15.80 15.22
N ARG A 8 -3.50 -15.29 14.02
CA ARG A 8 -2.17 -14.77 13.66
C ARG A 8 -1.79 -13.54 14.47
N VAL A 9 -2.67 -12.53 14.52
CA VAL A 9 -2.44 -11.29 15.30
C VAL A 9 -2.38 -11.61 16.80
N LEU A 10 -3.30 -12.44 17.30
CA LEU A 10 -3.27 -12.91 18.69
C LEU A 10 -2.01 -13.73 18.98
N GLY A 11 -1.42 -14.39 17.99
CA GLY A 11 -0.16 -15.12 18.12
C GLY A 11 1.08 -14.23 18.15
N GLY A 12 0.91 -12.91 18.02
CA GLY A 12 1.98 -11.93 18.06
C GLY A 12 2.69 -11.71 16.74
N VAL A 13 2.10 -12.16 15.62
CA VAL A 13 2.62 -11.85 14.27
C VAL A 13 1.95 -10.57 13.78
N PHE A 14 2.75 -9.52 13.58
CA PHE A 14 2.27 -8.17 13.31
C PHE A 14 2.89 -7.47 12.10
N ASP A 15 3.51 -8.22 11.18
CA ASP A 15 4.01 -7.64 9.91
C ASP A 15 2.85 -7.18 9.00
N GLU A 16 1.74 -7.94 9.00
CA GLU A 16 0.55 -7.72 8.19
C GLU A 16 -0.71 -7.62 9.06
N ILE A 17 -0.80 -6.56 9.86
CA ILE A 17 -2.01 -6.27 10.63
C ILE A 17 -3.09 -5.70 9.68
N PRO A 18 -4.35 -6.20 9.72
CA PRO A 18 -5.45 -5.58 8.96
C PRO A 18 -5.69 -4.13 9.39
N ALA A 19 -6.18 -3.25 8.53
CA ALA A 19 -6.62 -1.91 8.95
C ALA A 19 -8.01 -2.00 9.59
N ILE A 20 -8.13 -1.76 10.90
CA ILE A 20 -9.39 -1.93 11.66
C ILE A 20 -9.93 -0.60 12.20
N HIS A 21 -9.12 0.46 12.16
CA HIS A 21 -9.43 1.74 12.82
C HIS A 21 -9.73 2.90 11.87
N SER A 22 -9.66 2.73 10.55
CA SER A 22 -10.08 3.82 9.67
C SER A 22 -11.60 3.99 9.73
N GLN A 23 -12.09 5.22 9.77
CA GLN A 23 -13.52 5.54 9.62
C GLN A 23 -13.82 6.09 8.23
N THR A 24 -12.89 5.85 7.28
CA THR A 24 -12.92 6.47 5.96
C THR A 24 -12.84 5.39 4.89
N VAL A 25 -13.69 5.51 3.88
CA VAL A 25 -13.56 4.80 2.60
C VAL A 25 -12.91 5.79 1.64
N ARG A 26 -11.68 5.51 1.24
CA ARG A 26 -10.88 6.37 0.38
C ARG A 26 -10.49 5.65 -0.90
N ILE A 27 -10.92 6.17 -2.04
CA ILE A 27 -10.75 5.49 -3.32
C ILE A 27 -9.92 6.35 -4.26
N PHE A 28 -8.90 5.74 -4.85
CA PHE A 28 -8.17 6.30 -5.98
C PHE A 28 -8.75 5.78 -7.29
N THR A 29 -9.09 6.70 -8.20
CA THR A 29 -9.58 6.35 -9.54
C THR A 29 -8.48 6.58 -10.57
N SER A 30 -7.95 5.51 -11.16
CA SER A 30 -6.95 5.52 -12.23
C SER A 30 -7.64 5.45 -13.59
N SER A 31 -7.34 6.40 -14.48
CA SER A 31 -7.93 6.44 -15.83
C SER A 31 -7.09 7.29 -16.79
N THR A 32 -7.23 7.05 -18.08
CA THR A 32 -6.77 8.00 -19.10
C THR A 32 -7.76 9.17 -19.19
N PHE A 33 -7.21 10.39 -19.30
CA PHE A 33 -7.96 11.61 -18.96
C PHE A 33 -8.98 12.05 -20.01
N THR A 34 -8.78 11.66 -21.27
CA THR A 34 -9.54 12.22 -22.41
C THR A 34 -10.67 11.32 -22.89
N ASP A 35 -10.57 10.01 -22.64
CA ASP A 35 -11.47 8.98 -23.18
C ASP A 35 -12.50 8.47 -22.17
N THR A 36 -12.36 8.82 -20.89
CA THR A 36 -13.24 8.40 -19.79
C THR A 36 -14.01 9.57 -19.16
N ILE A 37 -14.15 10.68 -19.91
CA ILE A 37 -14.77 11.91 -19.39
C ILE A 37 -16.23 11.67 -19.01
N GLU A 38 -17.00 11.01 -19.87
CA GLU A 38 -18.42 10.79 -19.63
C GLU A 38 -18.68 9.84 -18.46
N GLU A 39 -17.93 8.75 -18.37
CA GLU A 39 -18.00 7.79 -17.27
C GLU A 39 -17.70 8.47 -15.93
N ARG A 40 -16.63 9.26 -15.85
CA ARG A 40 -16.24 9.98 -14.63
C ARG A 40 -17.26 11.05 -14.24
N ASN A 41 -17.75 11.82 -15.20
CA ASN A 41 -18.74 12.87 -14.94
C ASN A 41 -20.02 12.28 -14.36
N MET A 42 -20.53 11.19 -14.94
CA MET A 42 -21.73 10.50 -14.45
C MET A 42 -21.54 9.93 -13.04
N LEU A 43 -20.37 9.33 -12.75
CA LEU A 43 -20.05 8.85 -11.41
C LEU A 43 -20.00 9.99 -10.38
N MET A 44 -19.41 11.13 -10.75
CA MET A 44 -19.35 12.32 -9.89
C MET A 44 -20.73 12.95 -9.63
N GLU A 45 -21.57 13.04 -10.67
CA GLU A 45 -22.89 13.66 -10.59
C GLU A 45 -23.91 12.79 -9.83
N GLU A 46 -23.92 11.48 -10.08
CA GLU A 46 -25.00 10.61 -9.57
C GLU A 46 -24.55 9.60 -8.50
N VAL A 47 -23.40 8.94 -8.69
CA VAL A 47 -23.06 7.74 -7.92
C VAL A 47 -22.31 8.07 -6.63
N TYR A 48 -21.30 8.94 -6.68
CA TYR A 48 -20.53 9.33 -5.48
C TYR A 48 -21.39 9.98 -4.39
N PRO A 49 -22.38 10.86 -4.68
CA PRO A 49 -23.29 11.36 -3.66
C PRO A 49 -24.08 10.25 -2.96
N ARG A 50 -24.64 9.30 -3.73
CA ARG A 50 -25.39 8.15 -3.17
C ARG A 50 -24.52 7.24 -2.31
N LEU A 51 -23.29 6.94 -2.77
CA LEU A 51 -22.33 6.15 -1.99
C LEU A 51 -21.90 6.86 -0.71
N LYS A 52 -21.73 8.18 -0.74
CA LYS A 52 -21.42 8.99 0.43
C LYS A 52 -22.54 8.92 1.46
N ASP A 53 -23.79 9.08 1.03
CA ASP A 53 -24.96 8.98 1.90
C ASP A 53 -25.13 7.57 2.45
N TYR A 54 -24.89 6.54 1.65
CA TYR A 54 -24.92 5.14 2.08
C TYR A 54 -23.88 4.84 3.17
N CYS A 55 -22.61 5.19 2.93
CA CYS A 55 -21.52 4.94 3.87
C CYS A 55 -21.75 5.69 5.19
N ARG A 56 -22.22 6.94 5.12
CA ARG A 56 -22.51 7.78 6.28
C ARG A 56 -23.73 7.26 7.06
N SER A 57 -24.84 7.00 6.40
CA SER A 57 -26.10 6.62 7.07
C SER A 57 -26.05 5.21 7.68
N LYS A 58 -25.42 4.25 6.99
CA LYS A 58 -25.42 2.84 7.42
C LYS A 58 -24.31 2.52 8.42
N TYR A 59 -23.14 3.15 8.27
CA TYR A 59 -21.94 2.80 9.03
C TYR A 59 -21.27 3.97 9.75
N GLY A 60 -21.69 5.22 9.49
CA GLY A 60 -21.01 6.39 10.04
C GLY A 60 -19.65 6.67 9.40
N LEU A 61 -19.36 6.08 8.23
CA LEU A 61 -18.09 6.24 7.54
C LEU A 61 -18.07 7.52 6.71
N GLU A 62 -16.89 8.11 6.59
CA GLU A 62 -16.62 9.17 5.65
C GLU A 62 -16.23 8.58 4.29
N PHE A 63 -16.93 8.98 3.22
CA PHE A 63 -16.59 8.57 1.86
C PHE A 63 -15.83 9.68 1.16
N GLN A 64 -14.56 9.42 0.85
CA GLN A 64 -13.67 10.34 0.15
C GLN A 64 -13.23 9.72 -1.17
N VAL A 65 -13.65 10.32 -2.27
CA VAL A 65 -13.09 9.95 -3.58
C VAL A 65 -11.90 10.86 -3.84
N VAL A 66 -10.72 10.26 -3.95
CA VAL A 66 -9.55 10.91 -4.54
C VAL A 66 -9.67 10.70 -6.03
N VAL A 67 -10.32 11.66 -6.69
CA VAL A 67 -10.31 11.72 -8.15
C VAL A 67 -8.86 11.98 -8.57
N ASP A 68 -8.39 11.28 -9.60
CA ASP A 68 -7.09 11.45 -10.27
C ASP A 68 -6.60 12.90 -10.12
N MET A 69 -5.49 13.09 -9.39
CA MET A 69 -4.95 14.40 -8.99
C MET A 69 -4.70 15.32 -10.18
N ARG A 70 -4.67 14.81 -11.42
CA ARG A 70 -4.64 15.60 -12.66
C ARG A 70 -5.82 16.54 -12.85
N TRP A 71 -6.92 16.36 -12.13
CA TRP A 71 -7.93 17.41 -11.97
C TRP A 71 -7.44 18.43 -10.95
N GLY A 72 -6.70 19.43 -11.45
CA GLY A 72 -6.12 20.47 -10.61
C GLY A 72 -4.65 20.24 -10.23
N VAL A 73 -3.88 19.45 -10.99
CA VAL A 73 -2.41 19.51 -10.95
C VAL A 73 -2.03 20.97 -11.17
N ARG A 74 -1.44 21.59 -10.15
CA ARG A 74 -0.89 22.92 -10.29
C ARG A 74 0.27 22.85 -11.27
N ASP A 75 0.47 23.91 -12.05
CA ASP A 75 1.55 23.96 -13.03
C ASP A 75 2.93 23.68 -12.39
N GLU A 76 3.09 23.98 -11.10
CA GLU A 76 4.30 23.68 -10.32
C GLU A 76 4.59 22.16 -10.20
N ALA A 77 3.59 21.31 -10.02
CA ALA A 77 3.82 19.87 -9.91
C ALA A 77 4.11 19.20 -11.27
N ALA A 78 3.72 19.86 -12.37
CA ALA A 78 4.14 19.49 -13.71
C ALA A 78 5.57 19.99 -14.00
N ASP A 79 5.92 21.18 -13.50
CA ASP A 79 7.25 21.79 -13.57
C ASP A 79 8.32 20.92 -12.92
N ASP A 80 8.07 20.43 -11.71
CA ASP A 80 8.99 19.60 -10.93
C ASP A 80 8.96 18.11 -11.30
N HIS A 81 8.13 17.71 -12.27
CA HIS A 81 7.97 16.31 -12.70
C HIS A 81 7.52 15.33 -11.58
N ILE A 82 6.86 15.85 -10.53
CA ILE A 82 6.41 15.08 -9.36
C ILE A 82 4.96 14.56 -9.47
N THR A 83 4.25 14.88 -10.54
CA THR A 83 2.84 14.50 -10.69
C THR A 83 2.61 12.99 -10.52
N THR A 84 3.45 12.17 -11.14
CA THR A 84 3.37 10.71 -11.02
C THR A 84 3.66 10.22 -9.61
N SER A 85 4.69 10.75 -8.94
CA SER A 85 5.04 10.32 -7.57
C SER A 85 3.95 10.69 -6.58
N LEU A 86 3.30 11.84 -6.75
CA LEU A 86 2.14 12.24 -5.96
C LEU A 86 0.96 11.27 -6.16
N CYS A 87 0.64 10.86 -7.39
CA CYS A 87 -0.39 9.84 -7.64
C CYS A 87 -0.07 8.52 -6.92
N LEU A 88 1.16 8.04 -7.03
CA LEU A 88 1.58 6.78 -6.38
C LEU A 88 1.54 6.86 -4.84
N GLN A 89 1.90 8.01 -4.26
CA GLN A 89 1.78 8.25 -2.82
C GLN A 89 0.32 8.26 -2.37
N GLU A 90 -0.58 8.87 -3.14
CA GLU A 90 -2.00 8.88 -2.85
C GLU A 90 -2.63 7.48 -2.95
N ILE A 91 -2.21 6.65 -3.91
CA ILE A 91 -2.61 5.23 -3.96
C ILE A 91 -2.18 4.51 -2.68
N ALA A 92 -0.92 4.66 -2.28
CA ALA A 92 -0.41 4.03 -1.05
C ALA A 92 -1.18 4.49 0.20
N LYS A 93 -1.57 5.77 0.24
CA LYS A 93 -2.40 6.32 1.31
C LYS A 93 -3.82 5.78 1.28
N CYS A 94 -4.45 5.63 0.11
CA CYS A 94 -5.76 4.97 -0.02
C CYS A 94 -5.68 3.50 0.44
N GLN A 95 -4.61 2.79 0.13
CA GLN A 95 -4.39 1.41 0.57
C GLN A 95 -4.19 1.30 2.09
N ALA A 96 -3.57 2.29 2.72
CA ALA A 96 -3.34 2.32 4.16
C ALA A 96 -4.60 2.73 4.94
N ASP A 97 -5.31 3.75 4.44
CA ASP A 97 -6.36 4.45 5.17
C ASP A 97 -7.77 3.99 4.77
N SER A 98 -8.01 3.34 3.64
CA SER A 98 -9.38 2.99 3.23
C SER A 98 -9.89 1.70 3.89
N ILE A 99 -11.14 1.72 4.36
CA ILE A 99 -11.90 0.49 4.61
C ILE A 99 -12.58 0.02 3.31
N GLY A 100 -12.22 -1.19 2.89
CA GLY A 100 -12.80 -1.84 1.72
C GLY A 100 -12.17 -1.35 0.42
N PRO A 101 -12.97 -0.86 -0.54
CA PRO A 101 -12.44 -0.47 -1.85
C PRO A 101 -11.46 0.69 -1.72
N ASN A 102 -10.30 0.57 -2.37
CA ASN A 102 -9.24 1.59 -2.34
C ASN A 102 -8.75 1.99 -3.73
N PHE A 103 -8.97 1.16 -4.75
CA PHE A 103 -8.47 1.40 -6.10
C PHE A 103 -9.50 1.01 -7.15
N VAL A 104 -9.75 1.91 -8.10
CA VAL A 104 -10.59 1.64 -9.27
C VAL A 104 -9.80 2.01 -10.50
N THR A 105 -9.81 1.17 -11.53
CA THR A 105 -9.23 1.50 -12.83
C THR A 105 -10.26 1.51 -13.95
N PHE A 106 -10.18 2.51 -14.82
CA PHE A 106 -10.93 2.60 -16.07
C PHE A 106 -9.96 2.50 -17.25
N LEU A 107 -10.20 1.55 -18.13
CA LEU A 107 -9.36 1.26 -19.30
C LEU A 107 -10.17 1.25 -20.58
N GLY A 108 -9.73 2.05 -21.56
CA GLY A 108 -10.28 2.11 -22.91
C GLY A 108 -9.33 1.50 -23.95
N GLN A 109 -9.18 2.21 -25.07
CA GLN A 109 -8.26 1.89 -26.19
C GLN A 109 -6.97 2.72 -26.09
N ARG A 110 -6.85 3.56 -25.05
CA ARG A 110 -5.71 4.43 -24.83
C ARG A 110 -4.83 3.89 -23.70
N HIS A 111 -3.55 3.67 -23.99
CA HIS A 111 -2.48 3.40 -23.04
C HIS A 111 -2.07 4.65 -22.27
N GLY A 112 -2.02 5.79 -22.96
CA GLY A 112 -1.89 7.11 -22.35
C GLY A 112 -0.47 7.67 -22.27
N TYR A 113 -0.28 8.64 -21.37
CA TYR A 113 1.00 9.35 -21.24
C TYR A 113 2.09 8.46 -20.64
N ARG A 114 3.22 8.34 -21.34
CA ARG A 114 4.35 7.46 -21.01
C ARG A 114 5.62 8.24 -20.66
N PRO A 115 5.71 8.87 -19.47
CA PRO A 115 6.88 9.65 -19.08
C PRO A 115 8.10 8.76 -18.85
N PHE A 116 9.28 9.33 -19.05
CA PHE A 116 10.51 8.75 -18.52
C PHE A 116 10.68 9.10 -17.03
N PRO A 117 11.44 8.32 -16.26
CA PRO A 117 11.67 8.59 -14.84
C PRO A 117 12.29 9.97 -14.60
N SER A 118 11.81 10.68 -13.57
CA SER A 118 12.40 11.96 -13.12
C SER A 118 13.71 11.77 -12.37
N THR A 119 13.95 10.58 -11.79
CA THR A 119 15.24 10.20 -11.22
C THR A 119 15.74 8.90 -11.82
N ILE A 120 17.05 8.84 -12.13
CA ILE A 120 17.71 7.68 -12.72
C ILE A 120 19.00 7.42 -11.95
N ASN A 121 19.24 6.19 -11.48
CA ASN A 121 20.48 5.84 -10.78
C ASN A 121 21.71 6.20 -11.62
N CYS A 122 22.79 6.65 -10.97
CA CYS A 122 24.01 7.09 -11.67
C CYS A 122 24.58 6.01 -12.61
N SER A 123 24.67 4.76 -12.14
CA SER A 123 25.14 3.64 -12.96
C SER A 123 24.29 3.41 -14.21
N GLU A 124 22.97 3.59 -14.09
CA GLU A 124 22.04 3.38 -15.19
C GLU A 124 22.08 4.54 -16.19
N PHE A 125 22.13 5.78 -15.71
CA PHE A 125 22.22 6.96 -16.57
C PHE A 125 23.49 6.96 -17.42
N GLU A 126 24.63 6.57 -16.84
CA GLU A 126 25.89 6.48 -17.61
C GLU A 126 25.84 5.37 -18.67
N ILE A 127 25.19 4.23 -18.37
CA ILE A 127 24.96 3.16 -19.36
C ILE A 127 24.12 3.71 -20.53
N LEU A 128 23.01 4.39 -20.25
CA LEU A 128 22.15 4.98 -21.28
C LEU A 128 22.88 6.06 -22.08
N LYS A 129 23.60 6.96 -21.41
CA LYS A 129 24.38 8.00 -22.06
C LYS A 129 25.46 7.44 -22.99
N SER A 130 26.07 6.30 -22.62
CA SER A 130 27.08 5.62 -23.44
C SER A 130 26.51 4.98 -24.72
N SER A 131 25.21 4.63 -24.73
CA SER A 131 24.55 4.02 -25.89
C SER A 131 23.95 5.04 -26.86
N VAL A 132 23.82 6.30 -26.47
CA VAL A 132 23.34 7.37 -27.35
C VAL A 132 24.44 7.81 -28.31
N LEU A 133 24.26 7.54 -29.60
CA LEU A 133 25.24 7.90 -30.65
C LEU A 133 25.26 9.41 -30.92
N ASN A 134 24.09 10.05 -30.98
CA ASN A 134 23.95 11.47 -31.30
C ASN A 134 24.52 12.36 -30.16
N GLU A 135 25.55 13.14 -30.46
CA GLU A 135 26.20 14.03 -29.50
C GLU A 135 25.26 15.14 -29.00
N GLN A 136 24.37 15.67 -29.85
CA GLN A 136 23.41 16.70 -29.46
C GLN A 136 22.40 16.16 -28.46
N HIS A 137 21.91 14.93 -28.66
CA HIS A 137 20.98 14.28 -27.74
C HIS A 137 21.66 13.96 -26.40
N ARG A 138 22.94 13.53 -26.42
CA ARG A 138 23.73 13.37 -25.20
C ARG A 138 23.89 14.67 -24.42
N LYS A 139 24.19 15.77 -25.10
CA LYS A 139 24.27 17.11 -24.49
C LYS A 139 22.93 17.53 -23.90
N LEU A 140 21.82 17.25 -24.61
CA LEU A 140 20.48 17.55 -24.11
C LEU A 140 20.18 16.77 -22.82
N MET A 141 20.48 15.47 -22.79
CA MET A 141 20.33 14.65 -21.57
C MET A 141 21.16 15.21 -20.41
N CYS A 142 22.45 15.52 -20.63
CA CYS A 142 23.31 16.05 -19.57
C CYS A 142 22.92 17.47 -19.10
N ASN A 143 22.23 18.25 -19.95
CA ASN A 143 21.76 19.58 -19.58
C ASN A 143 20.50 19.52 -18.70
N TRP A 144 19.67 18.49 -18.88
CA TRP A 144 18.41 18.30 -18.17
C TRP A 144 18.51 17.40 -16.93
N PHE A 145 19.45 16.47 -16.91
CA PHE A 145 19.69 15.58 -15.77
C PHE A 145 20.99 15.98 -15.06
N LEU A 146 20.90 16.37 -13.80
CA LEU A 146 22.06 16.72 -12.96
C LEU A 146 22.28 15.68 -11.88
N LEU A 147 23.55 15.39 -11.59
CA LEU A 147 23.95 14.42 -10.57
C LEU A 147 23.68 15.00 -9.17
N ASP A 148 22.95 14.24 -8.37
CA ASP A 148 22.80 14.45 -6.93
C ASP A 148 23.60 13.38 -6.17
N GLU A 149 24.65 13.83 -5.49
CA GLU A 149 25.53 13.00 -4.66
C GLU A 149 25.01 12.87 -3.21
N ASN A 150 23.98 13.63 -2.82
CA ASN A 150 23.43 13.60 -1.46
C ASN A 150 22.47 12.42 -1.24
N ALA A 151 21.98 11.80 -2.33
CA ALA A 151 21.14 10.62 -2.26
C ALA A 151 21.94 9.41 -1.73
N LEU A 152 21.28 8.50 -0.99
CA LEU A 152 21.90 7.26 -0.46
C LEU A 152 22.59 6.42 -1.54
N LYS A 153 22.08 6.50 -2.77
CA LYS A 153 22.75 6.05 -3.99
C LYS A 153 22.76 7.26 -4.93
N PRO A 154 23.93 7.69 -5.45
CA PRO A 154 24.00 8.82 -6.35
C PRO A 154 23.07 8.63 -7.55
N GLU A 155 22.27 9.65 -7.84
CA GLU A 155 21.25 9.61 -8.90
C GLU A 155 21.25 10.89 -9.73
N TYR A 156 20.83 10.78 -10.98
CA TYR A 156 20.61 11.91 -11.86
C TYR A 156 19.15 12.34 -11.77
N VAL A 157 18.95 13.63 -11.44
CA VAL A 157 17.63 14.23 -11.23
C VAL A 157 17.30 15.16 -12.39
N LEU A 158 16.15 14.94 -13.00
CA LEU A 158 15.57 15.80 -14.02
C LEU A 158 15.26 17.17 -13.42
N GLN A 159 15.82 18.22 -14.01
CA GLN A 159 15.67 19.58 -13.52
C GLN A 159 14.27 20.14 -13.83
N PRO A 160 13.71 21.01 -12.96
CA PRO A 160 12.42 21.63 -13.19
C PRO A 160 12.36 22.37 -14.54
N ILE A 161 11.22 22.36 -15.21
CA ILE A 161 11.07 22.95 -16.55
C ILE A 161 11.42 24.44 -16.52
N SER A 162 10.96 25.16 -15.49
CA SER A 162 11.17 26.59 -15.26
C SER A 162 12.63 26.98 -15.07
N SER A 163 13.49 26.03 -14.65
CA SER A 163 14.94 26.27 -14.48
C SER A 163 15.66 26.52 -15.82
N LYS A 164 15.14 25.96 -16.91
CA LYS A 164 15.70 26.10 -18.27
C LYS A 164 14.77 26.87 -19.21
N ILE A 165 13.45 26.83 -18.96
CA ILE A 165 12.40 27.50 -19.73
C ILE A 165 11.63 28.42 -18.78
N THR A 166 12.18 29.60 -18.53
CA THR A 166 11.70 30.55 -17.52
C THR A 166 10.23 30.95 -17.66
N ASP A 167 9.71 30.97 -18.89
CA ASP A 167 8.35 31.38 -19.20
C ASP A 167 7.30 30.28 -18.95
N TYR A 168 7.69 29.07 -18.53
CA TYR A 168 6.78 27.94 -18.34
C TYR A 168 5.71 28.19 -17.27
N LEU A 169 6.08 28.91 -16.21
CA LEU A 169 5.18 29.34 -15.13
C LEU A 169 4.74 30.81 -15.27
N SER A 170 4.89 31.39 -16.46
CA SER A 170 4.50 32.79 -16.69
C SER A 170 2.99 32.97 -16.50
N LYS A 171 2.60 34.13 -15.96
CA LYS A 171 1.20 34.58 -15.90
C LYS A 171 0.68 35.05 -17.26
N ASP A 172 1.59 35.30 -18.20
CA ASP A 172 1.25 35.62 -19.59
C ASP A 172 0.97 34.32 -20.35
N GLU A 173 -0.28 34.15 -20.77
CA GLU A 173 -0.79 32.97 -21.46
C GLU A 173 -0.06 32.68 -22.79
N ASP A 174 0.37 33.70 -23.53
CA ASP A 174 1.04 33.50 -24.81
C ASP A 174 2.49 33.05 -24.62
N LEU A 175 3.18 33.64 -23.64
CA LEU A 175 4.53 33.21 -23.25
C LEU A 175 4.49 31.77 -22.69
N LYS A 176 3.51 31.47 -21.83
CA LYS A 176 3.29 30.14 -21.27
C LYS A 176 3.05 29.09 -22.35
N ARG A 177 2.16 29.36 -23.32
CA ARG A 177 1.91 28.42 -24.45
C ARG A 177 3.17 28.18 -25.29
N LYS A 178 3.95 29.22 -25.57
CA LYS A 178 5.22 29.08 -26.30
C LYS A 178 6.23 28.23 -25.51
N ALA A 179 6.33 28.45 -24.19
CA ALA A 179 7.17 27.66 -23.30
C ALA A 179 6.73 26.18 -23.24
N GLN A 180 5.44 25.92 -23.13
CA GLN A 180 4.87 24.56 -23.13
C GLN A 180 5.15 23.82 -24.44
N ARG A 181 5.06 24.50 -25.59
CA ARG A 181 5.45 23.91 -26.89
C ARG A 181 6.94 23.56 -26.93
N LYS A 182 7.81 24.49 -26.51
CA LYS A 182 9.25 24.22 -26.40
C LYS A 182 9.55 23.03 -25.50
N TRP A 183 8.87 22.93 -24.36
CA TRP A 183 8.99 21.79 -23.46
C TRP A 183 8.53 20.49 -24.13
N SER A 184 7.38 20.50 -24.82
CA SER A 184 6.87 19.34 -25.55
C SER A 184 7.90 18.80 -26.56
N ASP A 185 8.55 19.68 -27.32
CA ASP A 185 9.58 19.29 -28.29
C ASP A 185 10.81 18.67 -27.61
N VAL A 186 11.27 19.29 -26.50
CA VAL A 186 12.37 18.78 -25.68
C VAL A 186 12.02 17.42 -25.07
N PHE A 187 10.82 17.29 -24.52
CA PHE A 187 10.32 16.07 -23.89
C PHE A 187 10.26 14.93 -24.89
N GLN A 188 9.70 15.14 -26.09
CA GLN A 188 9.65 14.13 -27.14
C GLN A 188 11.06 13.68 -27.58
N THR A 189 11.99 14.63 -27.68
CA THR A 189 13.39 14.34 -28.02
C THR A 189 14.08 13.51 -26.92
N LEU A 190 13.90 13.88 -25.65
CA LEU A 190 14.45 13.14 -24.51
C LEU A 190 13.82 11.75 -24.39
N GLN A 191 12.50 11.66 -24.52
CA GLN A 191 11.74 10.41 -24.43
C GLN A 191 12.18 9.41 -25.52
N SER A 192 12.23 9.85 -26.77
CA SER A 192 12.69 9.00 -27.89
C SER A 192 14.15 8.57 -27.71
N THR A 193 15.02 9.48 -27.28
CA THR A 193 16.44 9.19 -27.01
C THR A 193 16.58 8.14 -25.90
N LEU A 194 15.90 8.33 -24.76
CA LEU A 194 15.98 7.41 -23.63
C LEU A 194 15.42 6.04 -23.97
N ARG A 195 14.30 5.97 -24.69
CA ARG A 195 13.72 4.69 -25.14
C ARG A 195 14.64 3.95 -26.10
N GLN A 196 15.19 4.63 -27.09
CA GLN A 196 16.16 4.02 -28.02
C GLN A 196 17.39 3.52 -27.28
N ALA A 197 17.94 4.33 -26.38
CA ALA A 197 19.08 3.96 -25.55
C ALA A 197 18.77 2.71 -24.69
N ALA A 198 17.59 2.67 -24.06
CA ALA A 198 17.16 1.55 -23.24
C ALA A 198 16.96 0.27 -24.06
N SER A 199 16.33 0.35 -25.23
CA SER A 199 16.18 -0.78 -26.15
C SER A 199 17.53 -1.35 -26.61
N VAL A 200 18.49 -0.48 -26.95
CA VAL A 200 19.85 -0.90 -27.33
C VAL A 200 20.57 -1.55 -26.15
N CYS A 201 20.43 -1.00 -24.94
CA CYS A 201 21.04 -1.57 -23.74
C CYS A 201 20.45 -2.94 -23.39
N LEU A 202 19.14 -3.13 -23.57
CA LEU A 202 18.46 -4.42 -23.38
C LEU A 202 18.95 -5.47 -24.39
N GLN A 203 19.03 -5.11 -25.68
CA GLN A 203 19.54 -6.00 -26.73
C GLN A 203 20.99 -6.42 -26.49
N ASN A 204 21.81 -5.51 -25.95
CA ASN A 204 23.21 -5.76 -25.62
C ASN A 204 23.42 -6.42 -24.24
N GLY A 205 22.34 -6.78 -23.52
CA GLY A 205 22.41 -7.41 -22.21
C GLY A 205 22.98 -6.53 -21.10
N ARG A 206 23.02 -5.20 -21.28
CA ARG A 206 23.52 -4.23 -20.29
C ARG A 206 22.46 -3.78 -19.29
N MET A 207 21.18 -4.00 -19.59
CA MET A 207 20.05 -3.70 -18.73
C MET A 207 19.08 -4.88 -18.71
N SER A 208 18.41 -5.09 -17.56
CA SER A 208 17.36 -6.10 -17.45
C SER A 208 16.07 -5.61 -18.13
N LYS A 209 15.15 -6.55 -18.39
CA LYS A 209 13.83 -6.21 -18.93
C LYS A 209 13.05 -5.30 -17.98
N ASP A 210 13.11 -5.58 -16.68
CA ASP A 210 12.40 -4.82 -15.64
C ASP A 210 12.95 -3.39 -15.53
N ASP A 211 14.27 -3.22 -15.62
CA ASP A 211 14.91 -1.89 -15.61
C ASP A 211 14.56 -1.07 -16.86
N THR A 212 14.30 -1.74 -17.98
CA THR A 212 13.99 -1.10 -19.26
C THR A 212 12.50 -0.71 -19.35
N GLU A 213 11.61 -1.50 -18.75
CA GLU A 213 10.16 -1.35 -18.85
C GLU A 213 9.67 0.03 -18.36
N LYS A 214 10.34 0.62 -17.36
CA LYS A 214 9.98 1.95 -16.82
C LYS A 214 10.06 3.12 -17.81
N TYR A 215 10.74 2.97 -18.94
CA TYR A 215 10.79 3.98 -19.99
C TYR A 215 9.62 3.89 -20.99
N PHE A 216 8.86 2.80 -20.94
CA PHE A 216 7.75 2.49 -21.85
C PHE A 216 6.40 2.44 -21.15
N MET A 217 6.36 2.23 -19.84
CA MET A 217 5.10 2.22 -19.07
C MET A 217 4.38 3.57 -19.12
N SER A 218 3.06 3.52 -19.23
CA SER A 218 2.23 4.70 -19.00
C SER A 218 2.08 4.98 -17.51
N VAL A 219 1.73 6.21 -17.16
CA VAL A 219 1.42 6.52 -15.76
C VAL A 219 0.24 5.68 -15.26
N THR A 220 -0.79 5.46 -16.09
CA THR A 220 -1.90 4.57 -15.74
C THR A 220 -1.43 3.14 -15.48
N GLU A 221 -0.49 2.63 -16.28
CA GLU A 221 0.13 1.31 -16.02
C GLU A 221 0.92 1.28 -14.70
N GLN A 222 1.65 2.35 -14.37
CA GLN A 222 2.34 2.48 -13.08
C GLN A 222 1.37 2.53 -11.90
N GLU A 223 0.27 3.27 -12.04
CA GLU A 223 -0.81 3.35 -11.05
C GLU A 223 -1.44 1.97 -10.82
N ILE A 224 -1.74 1.22 -11.88
CA ILE A 224 -2.27 -0.15 -11.78
C ILE A 224 -1.23 -1.09 -11.16
N GLN A 225 0.05 -0.94 -11.49
CA GLN A 225 1.11 -1.74 -10.89
C GLN A 225 1.19 -1.55 -9.38
N GLN A 226 1.02 -0.32 -8.90
CA GLN A 226 0.99 -0.03 -7.46
C GLN A 226 -0.35 -0.41 -6.81
N GLY A 227 -1.47 -0.12 -7.47
CA GLY A 227 -2.83 -0.30 -6.99
C GLY A 227 -3.25 -1.76 -6.88
N VAL A 228 -2.92 -2.57 -7.90
CA VAL A 228 -3.40 -3.95 -8.08
C VAL A 228 -2.27 -4.97 -7.88
N PHE A 229 -1.13 -4.81 -8.56
CA PHE A 229 -0.11 -5.88 -8.58
C PHE A 229 0.86 -5.87 -7.40
N LYS A 230 1.11 -4.70 -6.78
CA LYS A 230 2.02 -4.54 -5.62
C LYS A 230 1.30 -4.38 -4.29
N THR A 231 -0.04 -4.37 -4.28
CA THR A 231 -0.79 -4.28 -3.02
C THR A 231 -0.58 -5.54 -2.18
N LYS A 232 -0.54 -5.35 -0.86
CA LYS A 232 -0.47 -6.44 0.12
C LYS A 232 -1.86 -6.86 0.63
N GLY A 233 -2.90 -6.13 0.24
CA GLY A 233 -4.26 -6.37 0.67
C GLY A 233 -4.99 -7.41 -0.18
N ASP A 234 -6.21 -7.74 0.24
CA ASP A 234 -7.11 -8.60 -0.53
C ASP A 234 -7.63 -7.82 -1.74
N ILE A 235 -6.99 -8.05 -2.89
CA ILE A 235 -7.29 -7.37 -4.16
C ILE A 235 -8.79 -7.49 -4.49
N ASN A 236 -9.42 -8.62 -4.21
CA ASN A 236 -10.81 -8.87 -4.59
C ASN A 236 -11.84 -8.14 -3.72
N ASN A 237 -11.42 -7.61 -2.56
CA ASN A 237 -12.27 -6.75 -1.73
C ASN A 237 -11.85 -5.27 -1.78
N GLN A 238 -10.83 -4.94 -2.59
CA GLN A 238 -10.20 -3.62 -2.62
C GLN A 238 -10.20 -2.96 -4.01
N CYS A 239 -10.20 -3.76 -5.08
CA CYS A 239 -9.97 -3.29 -6.44
C CYS A 239 -11.15 -3.57 -7.37
N LEU A 240 -11.50 -2.60 -8.22
CA LEU A 240 -12.43 -2.76 -9.33
C LEU A 240 -11.79 -2.33 -10.66
N CYS A 241 -12.19 -2.99 -11.74
CA CYS A 241 -11.71 -2.72 -13.09
C CYS A 241 -12.87 -2.55 -14.05
N TYR A 242 -12.85 -1.46 -14.81
CA TYR A 242 -13.84 -1.13 -15.83
C TYR A 242 -13.16 -1.04 -17.19
N ILE A 243 -13.54 -1.92 -18.10
CA ILE A 243 -12.98 -2.02 -19.45
C ILE A 243 -14.06 -1.64 -20.46
N ARG A 244 -13.80 -0.59 -21.24
CA ARG A 244 -14.63 -0.19 -22.38
C ARG A 244 -13.93 -0.58 -23.68
N ILE A 245 -14.63 -1.28 -24.58
CA ILE A 245 -14.16 -1.59 -25.93
C ILE A 245 -14.98 -0.83 -26.96
N ILE A 246 -14.34 0.07 -27.72
CA ILE A 246 -14.95 0.66 -28.92
C ILE A 246 -14.67 -0.29 -30.08
N GLU A 247 -15.71 -0.92 -30.62
CA GLU A 247 -15.58 -1.99 -31.63
C GLU A 247 -15.04 -1.47 -32.97
N ASP A 248 -15.42 -0.26 -33.36
CA ASP A 248 -15.18 0.40 -34.64
C ASP A 248 -14.13 1.52 -34.55
N ILE A 249 -13.28 1.52 -33.52
CA ILE A 249 -12.27 2.58 -33.31
C ILE A 249 -11.27 2.68 -34.46
N THR A 250 -10.90 1.53 -35.06
CA THR A 250 -9.94 1.46 -36.16
C THR A 250 -10.51 2.00 -37.47
N GLU A 251 -11.83 2.02 -37.61
CA GLU A 251 -12.52 2.62 -38.76
C GLU A 251 -12.59 4.14 -38.64
N ASN A 252 -12.49 4.66 -37.41
CA ASN A 252 -12.66 6.07 -37.07
C ASN A 252 -11.34 6.80 -36.74
N LEU A 253 -10.17 6.23 -37.08
CA LEU A 253 -8.85 6.81 -36.74
C LEU A 253 -8.63 8.22 -37.30
N SER A 254 -9.20 8.51 -38.46
CA SER A 254 -9.10 9.82 -39.12
C SER A 254 -10.02 10.89 -38.50
N HIS A 255 -10.88 10.52 -37.55
CA HIS A 255 -11.77 11.46 -36.89
C HIS A 255 -10.98 12.44 -36.03
N SER A 256 -11.40 13.71 -36.00
CA SER A 256 -10.69 14.79 -35.27
C SER A 256 -10.55 14.55 -33.76
N LEU A 257 -11.38 13.66 -33.20
CA LEU A 257 -11.41 13.29 -31.79
C LEU A 257 -10.83 11.88 -31.51
N ALA A 258 -10.38 11.14 -32.52
CA ALA A 258 -9.86 9.78 -32.36
C ALA A 258 -8.67 9.71 -31.39
N TRP A 259 -7.75 10.68 -31.47
CA TRP A 259 -6.58 10.80 -30.60
C TRP A 259 -6.92 10.86 -29.10
N ARG A 260 -8.17 11.20 -28.74
CA ARG A 260 -8.63 11.18 -27.35
C ARG A 260 -8.78 9.75 -26.84
N PHE A 261 -9.15 8.81 -27.69
CA PHE A 261 -9.56 7.45 -27.33
C PHE A 261 -8.51 6.39 -27.66
N ILE A 262 -7.57 6.68 -28.56
CA ILE A 262 -6.52 5.73 -28.98
C ILE A 262 -5.20 6.46 -29.18
N ASP A 263 -4.08 5.79 -28.89
CA ASP A 263 -2.75 6.37 -29.09
C ASP A 263 -2.32 6.27 -30.55
N LEU A 264 -1.95 7.42 -31.11
CA LEU A 264 -1.55 7.57 -32.50
C LEU A 264 -0.14 8.18 -32.57
N VAL A 265 0.67 7.72 -33.52
CA VAL A 265 2.01 8.27 -33.81
C VAL A 265 1.91 9.59 -34.57
N ASP A 266 0.92 9.70 -35.44
CA ASP A 266 0.50 10.91 -36.13
C ASP A 266 -1.04 10.96 -36.18
N ASN A 267 -1.65 11.91 -36.88
CA ASN A 267 -3.11 12.06 -36.87
C ASN A 267 -3.90 10.90 -37.52
N ALA A 268 -3.26 9.83 -37.99
CA ALA A 268 -3.94 8.71 -38.65
C ALA A 268 -3.36 7.32 -38.32
N ASN A 269 -2.09 7.23 -37.91
CA ASN A 269 -1.39 5.97 -37.72
C ASN A 269 -1.35 5.54 -36.25
N LEU A 270 -1.72 4.29 -36.00
CA LEU A 270 -1.72 3.67 -34.68
C LEU A 270 -0.31 3.53 -34.09
N ASP A 271 -0.19 3.85 -32.81
CA ASP A 271 1.00 3.49 -32.02
C ASP A 271 0.90 2.01 -31.60
N ILE A 272 1.42 1.13 -32.47
CA ILE A 272 1.39 -0.34 -32.28
C ILE A 272 2.09 -0.75 -30.98
N GLU A 273 3.17 -0.04 -30.61
CA GLU A 273 3.89 -0.31 -29.37
C GLU A 273 2.98 -0.05 -28.18
N ALA A 274 2.37 1.14 -28.10
CA ALA A 274 1.44 1.50 -27.02
C ALA A 274 0.26 0.52 -26.93
N GLN A 275 -0.31 0.11 -28.07
CA GLN A 275 -1.39 -0.87 -28.10
C GLN A 275 -0.96 -2.25 -27.57
N GLY A 276 0.26 -2.71 -27.89
CA GLY A 276 0.80 -3.96 -27.35
C GLY A 276 0.96 -3.94 -25.82
N TYR A 277 1.41 -2.81 -25.25
CA TYR A 277 1.46 -2.65 -23.80
C TYR A 277 0.06 -2.65 -23.17
N LEU A 278 -0.90 -1.95 -23.80
CA LEU A 278 -2.28 -1.91 -23.33
C LEU A 278 -2.95 -3.28 -23.36
N GLU A 279 -2.82 -4.04 -24.45
CA GLU A 279 -3.37 -5.40 -24.57
C GLU A 279 -2.81 -6.32 -23.47
N ARG A 280 -1.49 -6.28 -23.27
CA ARG A 280 -0.82 -7.04 -22.19
C ARG A 280 -1.35 -6.67 -20.81
N LEU A 281 -1.61 -5.39 -20.55
CA LEU A 281 -2.10 -4.91 -19.26
C LEU A 281 -3.59 -5.23 -19.05
N ARG A 282 -4.43 -4.79 -19.99
CA ARG A 282 -5.90 -4.79 -19.94
C ARG A 282 -6.47 -6.19 -20.13
N ASP A 283 -6.03 -6.91 -21.16
CA ASP A 283 -6.66 -8.16 -21.59
C ASP A 283 -6.01 -9.40 -20.98
N ASN A 284 -4.74 -9.31 -20.58
CA ASN A 284 -4.01 -10.43 -19.98
C ASN A 284 -3.85 -10.25 -18.46
N ARG A 285 -3.03 -9.27 -18.03
CA ARG A 285 -2.62 -9.19 -16.61
C ARG A 285 -3.75 -8.88 -15.65
N LEU A 286 -4.63 -7.93 -15.98
CA LEU A 286 -5.72 -7.53 -15.07
C LEU A 286 -6.82 -8.57 -14.97
N VAL A 287 -7.24 -9.14 -16.11
CA VAL A 287 -8.28 -10.18 -16.15
C VAL A 287 -7.83 -11.45 -15.44
N GLN A 288 -6.52 -11.76 -15.44
CA GLN A 288 -5.97 -12.89 -14.69
C GLN A 288 -5.83 -12.61 -13.18
N ALA A 289 -5.70 -11.36 -12.77
CA ALA A 289 -5.46 -10.99 -11.38
C ALA A 289 -6.75 -10.76 -10.58
N LEU A 290 -7.82 -10.28 -11.22
CA LEU A 290 -9.09 -9.93 -10.57
C LEU A 290 -10.17 -10.99 -10.79
N GLU A 291 -11.04 -11.16 -9.78
CA GLU A 291 -12.27 -11.93 -9.94
C GLU A 291 -13.20 -11.31 -11.00
N THR A 292 -13.95 -12.16 -11.71
CA THR A 292 -14.88 -11.74 -12.78
C THR A 292 -15.97 -10.79 -12.30
N SER A 293 -16.38 -10.88 -11.03
CA SER A 293 -17.33 -9.97 -10.38
C SER A 293 -16.81 -8.53 -10.27
N ASN A 294 -15.48 -8.37 -10.19
CA ASN A 294 -14.80 -7.09 -10.01
C ASN A 294 -14.34 -6.48 -11.33
N VAL A 295 -14.55 -7.18 -12.45
CA VAL A 295 -14.24 -6.71 -13.79
C VAL A 295 -15.54 -6.46 -14.55
N PHE A 296 -15.84 -5.20 -14.83
CA PHE A 296 -16.90 -4.82 -15.74
C PHE A 296 -16.31 -4.63 -17.13
N LYS A 297 -16.84 -5.35 -18.14
CA LYS A 297 -16.42 -5.22 -19.53
C LYS A 297 -17.63 -4.93 -20.40
N ALA A 298 -17.54 -3.89 -21.21
CA ALA A 298 -18.60 -3.52 -22.14
C ALA A 298 -18.04 -3.11 -23.51
N ASN A 299 -18.77 -3.50 -24.55
CA ASN A 299 -18.52 -3.06 -25.91
C ASN A 299 -19.48 -1.92 -26.28
N VAL A 300 -18.97 -0.94 -26.99
CA VAL A 300 -19.70 0.23 -27.46
C VAL A 300 -19.28 0.57 -28.89
N LYS A 301 -20.10 1.35 -29.60
CA LYS A 301 -19.81 1.83 -30.94
C LYS A 301 -19.40 3.29 -30.91
N TRP A 302 -18.67 3.76 -31.90
CA TRP A 302 -18.31 5.16 -32.02
C TRP A 302 -19.56 6.00 -32.31
N SER A 303 -19.77 7.08 -31.56
CA SER A 303 -20.85 8.03 -31.84
C SER A 303 -20.53 8.91 -33.04
N GLU A 304 -21.55 9.31 -33.80
CA GLU A 304 -21.43 10.29 -34.90
C GLU A 304 -20.89 11.65 -34.41
N ASP A 305 -21.18 12.03 -33.16
CA ASP A 305 -20.68 13.26 -32.52
C ASP A 305 -19.21 13.17 -32.10
N GLY A 306 -18.58 12.00 -32.30
CA GLY A 306 -17.19 11.73 -31.99
C GLY A 306 -16.98 11.08 -30.62
N GLY A 307 -16.81 9.76 -30.62
CA GLY A 307 -16.41 8.99 -29.43
C GLY A 307 -17.60 8.55 -28.60
N ILE A 308 -17.55 8.79 -27.29
CA ILE A 308 -18.59 8.42 -26.34
C ILE A 308 -19.36 9.68 -25.92
N ASN A 309 -20.68 9.61 -25.94
CA ASN A 309 -21.59 10.68 -25.52
C ASN A 309 -22.72 10.13 -24.63
N ARG A 310 -23.39 11.00 -23.87
CA ARG A 310 -24.43 10.57 -22.92
C ARG A 310 -25.69 10.02 -23.59
N ASP A 311 -26.04 10.56 -24.76
CA ASP A 311 -27.29 10.22 -25.44
C ASP A 311 -27.21 8.86 -26.15
N SER A 312 -26.20 8.65 -27.00
CA SER A 312 -26.04 7.39 -27.75
C SER A 312 -25.59 6.23 -26.85
N HIS A 313 -24.97 6.51 -25.70
CA HIS A 313 -24.42 5.49 -24.79
C HIS A 313 -25.12 5.40 -23.44
N LYS A 314 -26.36 5.91 -23.35
CA LYS A 314 -27.10 5.98 -22.08
C LYS A 314 -27.25 4.63 -21.39
N ASP A 315 -27.44 3.55 -22.14
CA ASP A 315 -27.59 2.20 -21.58
C ASP A 315 -26.25 1.66 -21.07
N TYR A 316 -25.15 1.87 -21.80
CA TYR A 316 -23.80 1.52 -21.33
C TYR A 316 -23.48 2.24 -20.01
N LEU A 317 -23.68 3.56 -19.96
CA LEU A 317 -23.40 4.37 -18.77
C LEU A 317 -24.28 3.94 -17.59
N ARG A 318 -25.57 3.64 -17.81
CA ARG A 318 -26.46 3.13 -16.75
C ARG A 318 -25.98 1.81 -16.16
N HIS A 319 -25.58 0.84 -17.00
CA HIS A 319 -25.07 -0.44 -16.51
C HIS A 319 -23.76 -0.28 -15.74
N LEU A 320 -22.85 0.57 -16.23
CA LEU A 320 -21.60 0.88 -15.55
C LEU A 320 -21.85 1.49 -14.17
N MET A 321 -22.73 2.50 -14.09
CA MET A 321 -23.07 3.14 -12.81
C MET A 321 -23.71 2.16 -11.83
N ALA A 322 -24.67 1.35 -12.28
CA ALA A 322 -25.34 0.38 -11.43
C ALA A 322 -24.38 -0.69 -10.91
N HIS A 323 -23.51 -1.22 -11.77
CA HIS A 323 -22.47 -2.17 -11.35
C HIS A 323 -21.50 -1.53 -10.36
N PHE A 324 -21.03 -0.31 -10.64
CA PHE A 324 -20.14 0.43 -9.73
C PHE A 324 -20.77 0.64 -8.36
N GLU A 325 -21.98 1.17 -8.31
CA GLU A 325 -22.69 1.43 -7.06
C GLU A 325 -22.86 0.13 -6.26
N GLN A 326 -23.33 -0.94 -6.90
CA GLN A 326 -23.56 -2.22 -6.23
C GLN A 326 -22.26 -2.88 -5.76
N ALA A 327 -21.22 -2.93 -6.60
CA ALA A 327 -19.95 -3.54 -6.27
C ALA A 327 -19.27 -2.82 -5.10
N MET A 328 -19.26 -1.49 -5.12
CA MET A 328 -18.72 -0.66 -4.05
C MET A 328 -19.46 -0.88 -2.73
N MET A 329 -20.79 -0.84 -2.74
CA MET A 329 -21.59 -1.12 -1.54
C MET A 329 -21.33 -2.52 -0.98
N MET A 330 -21.24 -3.54 -1.85
CA MET A 330 -20.94 -4.91 -1.43
C MET A 330 -19.56 -5.05 -0.79
N MET A 331 -18.52 -4.41 -1.36
CA MET A 331 -17.17 -4.42 -0.80
C MET A 331 -17.13 -3.74 0.57
N VAL A 332 -17.74 -2.56 0.69
CA VAL A 332 -17.86 -1.84 1.97
C VAL A 332 -18.61 -2.68 3.00
N ASP A 333 -19.74 -3.27 2.63
CA ASP A 333 -20.53 -4.14 3.52
C ASP A 333 -19.72 -5.32 4.04
N ARG A 334 -19.02 -6.04 3.15
CA ARG A 334 -18.17 -7.19 3.51
C ARG A 334 -17.08 -6.78 4.49
N CYS A 335 -16.34 -5.72 4.17
CA CYS A 335 -15.27 -5.23 5.03
C CYS A 335 -15.79 -4.73 6.39
N MET A 336 -16.97 -4.09 6.42
CA MET A 336 -17.57 -3.64 7.66
C MET A 336 -18.09 -4.78 8.53
N VAL A 337 -18.61 -5.86 7.95
CA VAL A 337 -19.00 -7.07 8.72
C VAL A 337 -17.77 -7.68 9.39
N THR A 338 -16.68 -7.83 8.64
CA THR A 338 -15.41 -8.35 9.15
C THR A 338 -14.81 -7.42 10.22
N SER A 339 -14.78 -6.12 9.98
CA SER A 339 -14.29 -5.12 10.95
C SER A 339 -15.12 -5.11 12.24
N LYS A 340 -16.47 -5.09 12.14
CA LYS A 340 -17.36 -5.16 13.31
C LYS A 340 -17.16 -6.45 14.11
N ARG A 341 -16.88 -7.58 13.47
CA ARG A 341 -16.58 -8.85 14.16
C ARG A 341 -15.30 -8.74 14.99
N PHE A 342 -14.26 -8.11 14.45
CA PHE A 342 -13.02 -7.85 15.17
C PHE A 342 -13.22 -6.87 16.33
N LEU A 343 -13.93 -5.76 16.10
CA LEU A 343 -14.20 -4.72 17.11
C LEU A 343 -15.05 -5.23 18.28
N LYS A 344 -15.93 -6.21 18.06
CA LYS A 344 -16.68 -6.88 19.15
C LYS A 344 -15.79 -7.71 20.07
N ASN A 345 -14.61 -8.12 19.62
CA ASN A 345 -13.68 -8.91 20.40
C ASN A 345 -12.71 -7.99 21.17
N SER A 346 -13.05 -7.66 22.41
CA SER A 346 -12.25 -6.80 23.29
C SER A 346 -10.78 -7.22 23.41
N LEU A 347 -10.53 -8.53 23.54
CA LEU A 347 -9.18 -9.10 23.59
C LEU A 347 -8.40 -8.82 22.30
N PHE A 348 -9.06 -9.02 21.14
CA PHE A 348 -8.42 -8.77 19.86
C PHE A 348 -8.13 -7.28 19.66
N VAL A 349 -9.06 -6.38 20.02
CA VAL A 349 -8.84 -4.92 19.94
C VAL A 349 -7.63 -4.49 20.78
N GLU A 350 -7.51 -5.02 21.99
CA GLU A 350 -6.36 -4.73 22.86
C GLU A 350 -5.05 -5.22 22.23
N VAL A 351 -4.98 -6.49 21.82
CA VAL A 351 -3.77 -7.06 21.21
C VAL A 351 -3.41 -6.33 19.92
N TYR A 352 -4.42 -5.99 19.11
CA TYR A 352 -4.26 -5.23 17.88
C TYR A 352 -3.56 -3.89 18.11
N GLN A 353 -3.99 -3.12 19.13
CA GLN A 353 -3.37 -1.84 19.46
C GLN A 353 -1.89 -2.00 19.81
N HIS A 354 -1.56 -3.00 20.63
CA HIS A 354 -0.17 -3.29 20.95
C HIS A 354 0.63 -3.77 19.73
N SER A 355 0.04 -4.57 18.84
CA SER A 355 0.67 -4.99 17.58
C SER A 355 0.97 -3.81 16.66
N CYS A 356 0.03 -2.86 16.50
CA CYS A 356 0.25 -1.64 15.71
C CYS A 356 1.42 -0.82 16.28
N MET A 357 1.42 -0.59 17.59
CA MET A 357 2.52 0.11 18.27
C MET A 357 3.88 -0.57 18.09
N ALA A 358 3.92 -1.91 18.01
CA ALA A 358 5.14 -2.65 17.74
C ALA A 358 5.59 -2.48 16.28
N LYS A 359 4.66 -2.61 15.34
CA LYS A 359 4.90 -2.46 13.90
C LYS A 359 5.50 -1.08 13.58
N ASP A 360 4.89 -0.01 14.08
CA ASP A 360 5.35 1.36 13.82
C ASP A 360 6.79 1.59 14.31
N ARG A 361 7.11 1.05 15.50
CA ARG A 361 8.46 1.16 16.07
C ARG A 361 9.50 0.31 15.33
N CYS A 362 9.09 -0.81 14.75
CA CYS A 362 9.96 -1.65 13.93
C CYS A 362 10.31 -0.99 12.58
N GLN A 363 9.41 -0.20 12.00
CA GLN A 363 9.64 0.47 10.70
C GLN A 363 10.77 1.51 10.76
N VAL A 364 10.92 2.19 11.89
CA VAL A 364 11.94 3.24 12.12
C VAL A 364 13.18 2.71 12.86
N PHE A 365 13.27 1.40 13.11
CA PHE A 365 14.35 0.81 13.89
C PHE A 365 15.60 0.58 13.05
N HIS A 366 16.74 1.10 13.51
CA HIS A 366 18.04 0.92 12.85
C HIS A 366 19.15 0.50 13.84
N GLY A 367 19.92 -0.52 13.46
CA GLY A 367 21.12 -0.98 14.17
C GLY A 367 20.88 -1.84 15.41
N ARG A 368 21.80 -1.77 16.39
CA ARG A 368 21.76 -2.52 17.68
C ARG A 368 21.86 -4.06 17.57
N GLU A 369 22.43 -4.57 16.49
CA GLU A 369 22.59 -6.01 16.25
C GLU A 369 23.27 -6.77 17.40
N ARG A 370 24.28 -6.16 18.02
CA ARG A 370 24.98 -6.78 19.18
C ARG A 370 24.04 -7.05 20.35
N LEU A 371 23.06 -6.17 20.59
CA LEU A 371 22.10 -6.34 21.69
C LEU A 371 21.04 -7.38 21.33
N LEU A 372 20.53 -7.32 20.09
CA LEU A 372 19.57 -8.30 19.57
C LEU A 372 20.15 -9.72 19.60
N GLY A 373 21.40 -9.90 19.15
CA GLY A 373 22.08 -11.20 19.22
C GLY A 373 22.31 -11.71 20.65
N ARG A 374 22.48 -10.82 21.64
CA ARG A 374 22.50 -11.22 23.05
C ARG A 374 21.14 -11.73 23.51
N VAL A 375 20.06 -11.04 23.17
CA VAL A 375 18.70 -11.47 23.51
C VAL A 375 18.40 -12.83 22.87
N GLN A 376 18.71 -13.01 21.59
CA GLN A 376 18.55 -14.28 20.88
C GLN A 376 19.32 -15.43 21.57
N LYS A 377 20.56 -15.17 22.00
CA LYS A 377 21.37 -16.18 22.70
C LYS A 377 20.77 -16.58 24.05
N GLU A 378 20.29 -15.62 24.82
CA GLU A 378 19.64 -15.88 26.11
C GLU A 378 18.29 -16.60 25.94
N LEU A 379 17.51 -16.27 24.90
CA LEU A 379 16.26 -16.98 24.59
C LEU A 379 16.48 -18.47 24.27
N ASN A 380 17.59 -18.80 23.61
CA ASN A 380 17.93 -20.17 23.23
C ASN A 380 18.76 -20.93 24.29
N ALA A 381 19.06 -20.32 25.43
CA ALA A 381 19.88 -20.95 26.46
C ALA A 381 19.17 -22.15 27.11
N SER A 382 19.83 -23.32 27.12
CA SER A 382 19.25 -24.58 27.62
C SER A 382 19.24 -24.71 29.16
N ARG A 383 19.93 -23.82 29.88
CA ARG A 383 20.03 -23.80 31.36
C ARG A 383 20.01 -22.36 31.88
N GLY A 384 19.11 -22.06 32.83
CA GLY A 384 19.04 -20.76 33.50
C GLY A 384 17.67 -20.08 33.39
N SER A 385 17.47 -19.02 34.18
CA SER A 385 16.24 -18.22 34.20
C SER A 385 15.99 -17.60 32.83
N ARG A 386 14.93 -18.02 32.14
CA ARG A 386 14.47 -17.45 30.85
C ARG A 386 13.84 -16.05 30.97
N LEU A 387 14.17 -15.35 32.05
CA LEU A 387 13.72 -13.99 32.32
C LEU A 387 14.82 -13.03 31.87
N ILE A 388 14.52 -12.24 30.84
CA ILE A 388 15.44 -11.23 30.30
C ILE A 388 14.94 -9.86 30.71
N VAL A 389 15.80 -9.07 31.35
CA VAL A 389 15.48 -7.68 31.75
C VAL A 389 16.30 -6.71 30.90
N ILE A 390 15.61 -5.87 30.14
CA ILE A 390 16.22 -4.78 29.38
C ILE A 390 16.02 -3.48 30.16
N HIS A 391 17.10 -2.91 30.68
CA HIS A 391 17.07 -1.67 31.45
C HIS A 391 18.00 -0.61 30.85
N GLY A 392 17.75 0.66 31.18
CA GLY A 392 18.48 1.81 30.65
C GLY A 392 17.71 3.11 30.89
N GLN A 393 18.39 4.25 30.68
CA GLN A 393 17.79 5.57 30.87
C GLN A 393 16.54 5.80 30.00
N SER A 394 15.65 6.70 30.43
CA SER A 394 14.50 7.08 29.61
C SER A 394 14.98 7.63 28.25
N GLY A 395 14.23 7.36 27.19
CA GLY A 395 14.60 7.74 25.83
C GLY A 395 15.71 6.90 25.16
N SER A 396 16.32 5.93 25.86
CA SER A 396 17.38 5.09 25.26
C SER A 396 16.89 4.10 24.19
N GLY A 397 15.60 4.06 23.86
CA GLY A 397 15.02 3.19 22.83
C GLY A 397 14.72 1.75 23.28
N LYS A 398 14.49 1.52 24.58
CA LYS A 398 14.13 0.19 25.15
C LYS A 398 12.89 -0.40 24.48
N THR A 399 11.82 0.38 24.40
CA THR A 399 10.55 0.02 23.77
C THR A 399 10.72 -0.39 22.31
N SER A 400 11.58 0.30 21.54
CA SER A 400 11.84 -0.05 20.14
C SER A 400 12.64 -1.35 20.01
N ILE A 401 13.60 -1.60 20.91
CA ILE A 401 14.30 -2.91 20.97
C ILE A 401 13.29 -4.02 21.28
N ILE A 402 12.41 -3.79 22.26
CA ILE A 402 11.39 -4.77 22.67
C ILE A 402 10.46 -5.10 21.50
N ALA A 403 9.97 -4.09 20.78
CA ALA A 403 9.17 -4.29 19.57
C ALA A 403 9.93 -5.11 18.52
N LYS A 404 11.22 -4.81 18.30
CA LYS A 404 12.05 -5.54 17.35
C LYS A 404 12.29 -6.99 17.76
N CYS A 405 12.54 -7.25 19.04
CA CYS A 405 12.64 -8.62 19.57
C CYS A 405 11.34 -9.38 19.35
N ALA A 406 10.18 -8.76 19.62
CA ALA A 406 8.88 -9.37 19.38
C ALA A 406 8.71 -9.75 17.90
N GLN A 407 9.11 -8.88 16.97
CA GLN A 407 9.04 -9.14 15.52
C GLN A 407 9.91 -10.34 15.11
N GLN A 408 11.15 -10.39 15.61
CA GLN A 408 12.12 -11.43 15.25
C GLN A 408 11.77 -12.80 15.83
N VAL A 409 11.09 -12.82 16.98
CA VAL A 409 10.55 -14.03 17.59
C VAL A 409 9.25 -14.44 16.91
N SER A 410 8.43 -13.50 16.44
CA SER A 410 7.14 -13.82 15.81
C SER A 410 7.30 -14.47 14.42
N GLY A 411 6.41 -15.41 14.09
CA GLY A 411 6.35 -16.03 12.77
C GLY A 411 6.07 -17.53 12.84
N GLU A 412 5.68 -18.14 11.70
CA GLU A 412 5.55 -19.60 11.59
C GLU A 412 6.92 -20.30 11.54
N VAL A 413 7.94 -19.59 11.05
CA VAL A 413 9.35 -19.97 11.08
C VAL A 413 10.11 -18.78 11.64
N SER A 414 10.31 -18.74 12.96
CA SER A 414 11.11 -17.68 13.58
C SER A 414 12.59 -17.86 13.23
N GLU A 415 13.26 -16.77 12.89
CA GLU A 415 14.73 -16.76 12.72
C GLU A 415 15.46 -16.97 14.06
N TRP A 416 14.79 -16.67 15.18
CA TRP A 416 15.41 -16.69 16.51
C TRP A 416 15.17 -17.97 17.29
N ILE A 417 14.13 -18.72 16.99
CA ILE A 417 13.75 -19.96 17.69
C ILE A 417 13.91 -21.14 16.71
N PRO A 418 14.39 -22.32 17.16
CA PRO A 418 14.74 -23.44 16.28
C PRO A 418 13.70 -23.80 15.20
N GLU A 419 14.20 -24.17 14.02
CA GLU A 419 13.40 -24.69 12.91
C GLU A 419 12.50 -25.85 13.38
N LYS A 420 11.21 -25.80 13.04
CA LYS A 420 10.07 -26.66 13.47
C LYS A 420 9.28 -26.22 14.70
N SER A 421 9.49 -25.01 15.22
CA SER A 421 8.65 -24.45 16.27
C SER A 421 7.90 -23.20 15.80
N ALA A 422 6.63 -23.08 16.19
CA ALA A 422 5.76 -21.95 15.86
C ALA A 422 5.51 -21.12 17.13
N PRO A 423 6.44 -20.21 17.51
CA PRO A 423 6.33 -19.45 18.75
C PRO A 423 5.08 -18.58 18.82
N LYS A 424 4.56 -18.43 20.03
CA LYS A 424 3.46 -17.53 20.37
C LYS A 424 4.02 -16.37 21.17
N VAL A 425 3.88 -15.14 20.65
CA VAL A 425 4.37 -13.94 21.31
C VAL A 425 3.19 -13.17 21.91
N VAL A 426 3.23 -12.97 23.23
CA VAL A 426 2.27 -12.13 23.95
C VAL A 426 2.96 -10.83 24.32
N LEU A 427 2.69 -9.78 23.56
CA LEU A 427 3.27 -8.45 23.76
C LEU A 427 2.27 -7.50 24.44
N ARG A 428 2.70 -6.79 25.48
CA ARG A 428 1.95 -5.68 26.10
C ARG A 428 2.85 -4.47 26.33
N PHE A 429 2.42 -3.31 25.82
CA PHE A 429 2.95 -2.00 26.20
C PHE A 429 2.10 -1.47 27.37
N LEU A 430 2.60 -1.59 28.58
CA LEU A 430 1.82 -1.30 29.78
C LEU A 430 1.52 0.21 29.90
N GLY A 431 0.34 0.53 30.40
CA GLY A 431 -0.16 1.91 30.52
C GLY A 431 -0.68 2.55 29.23
N THR A 432 -0.69 1.84 28.10
CA THR A 432 -1.12 2.40 26.79
C THR A 432 -2.59 2.10 26.44
N THR A 433 -3.22 1.15 27.12
CA THR A 433 -4.61 0.74 26.90
C THR A 433 -5.34 0.58 28.24
N PRO A 434 -6.68 0.71 28.31
CA PRO A 434 -7.42 0.57 29.58
C PRO A 434 -7.25 -0.79 30.28
N SER A 435 -6.99 -1.86 29.50
CA SER A 435 -6.70 -3.20 30.03
C SER A 435 -5.28 -3.35 30.53
N SER A 436 -4.34 -2.52 30.05
CA SER A 436 -2.91 -2.58 30.41
C SER A 436 -2.49 -1.58 31.49
N SER A 437 -3.44 -0.83 32.06
CA SER A 437 -3.18 0.12 33.16
C SER A 437 -3.09 -0.53 34.53
N SER A 438 -3.86 -1.60 34.78
CA SER A 438 -3.86 -2.34 36.05
C SER A 438 -3.32 -3.74 35.83
N ILE A 439 -2.53 -4.24 36.78
CA ILE A 439 -1.98 -5.59 36.71
C ILE A 439 -3.07 -6.67 36.67
N HIS A 440 -4.19 -6.45 37.36
CA HIS A 440 -5.32 -7.38 37.38
C HIS A 440 -5.88 -7.61 35.98
N ARG A 441 -6.28 -6.52 35.30
CA ARG A 441 -6.81 -6.57 33.93
C ARG A 441 -5.78 -7.07 32.93
N THR A 442 -4.51 -6.70 33.12
CA THR A 442 -3.41 -7.11 32.25
C THR A 442 -3.23 -8.63 32.31
N LEU A 443 -3.18 -9.22 33.51
CA LEU A 443 -3.04 -10.67 33.68
C LEU A 443 -4.26 -11.41 33.15
N GLU A 444 -5.47 -10.89 33.35
CA GLU A 444 -6.69 -11.46 32.81
C GLU A 444 -6.66 -11.50 31.27
N SER A 445 -6.29 -10.38 30.64
CA SER A 445 -6.14 -10.28 29.18
C SER A 445 -5.08 -11.25 28.65
N ILE A 446 -3.91 -11.33 29.30
CA ILE A 446 -2.84 -12.26 28.93
C ILE A 446 -3.31 -13.72 29.07
N CYS A 447 -3.98 -14.08 30.17
CA CYS A 447 -4.51 -15.43 30.37
C CYS A 447 -5.52 -15.80 29.28
N ASN A 448 -6.43 -14.88 28.94
CA ASN A 448 -7.41 -15.07 27.87
C ASN A 448 -6.74 -15.22 26.50
N GLN A 449 -5.70 -14.46 26.22
CA GLN A 449 -4.90 -14.61 24.98
C GLN A 449 -4.23 -15.98 24.92
N ILE A 450 -3.52 -16.39 25.97
CA ILE A 450 -2.84 -17.69 26.01
C ILE A 450 -3.86 -18.82 25.85
N SER A 451 -4.99 -18.76 26.57
CA SER A 451 -6.03 -19.80 26.48
C SER A 451 -6.57 -19.92 25.07
N TYR A 452 -6.87 -18.80 24.42
CA TYR A 452 -7.35 -18.81 23.04
C TYR A 452 -6.31 -19.38 22.07
N LEU A 453 -5.02 -19.07 22.26
CA LEU A 453 -3.95 -19.56 21.37
C LEU A 453 -3.72 -21.07 21.45
N TYR A 454 -3.77 -21.66 22.64
CA TYR A 454 -3.48 -23.07 22.86
C TYR A 454 -4.72 -23.98 22.82
N THR A 455 -5.90 -23.46 23.19
CA THR A 455 -7.14 -24.26 23.30
C THR A 455 -8.24 -23.84 22.31
N GLY A 456 -8.10 -22.68 21.67
CA GLY A 456 -9.15 -22.10 20.83
C GLY A 456 -10.35 -21.52 21.61
N CYS A 457 -10.35 -21.65 22.94
CA CYS A 457 -11.44 -21.21 23.80
C CYS A 457 -11.02 -20.01 24.65
N ARG A 458 -11.98 -19.18 25.04
CA ARG A 458 -11.78 -18.18 26.10
C ARG A 458 -12.06 -18.82 27.45
N LEU A 459 -11.50 -18.23 28.50
CA LEU A 459 -11.71 -18.73 29.84
C LEU A 459 -13.11 -18.30 30.36
N PRO A 460 -13.80 -19.14 31.17
CA PRO A 460 -15.24 -18.99 31.36
C PRO A 460 -15.71 -17.79 32.20
N GLU A 461 -14.93 -17.24 33.13
CA GLU A 461 -15.33 -16.11 33.99
C GLU A 461 -14.10 -15.27 34.38
N SER A 462 -14.34 -13.99 34.72
CA SER A 462 -13.36 -13.08 35.32
C SER A 462 -13.12 -13.47 36.77
N ILE A 463 -11.85 -13.43 37.22
CA ILE A 463 -11.49 -13.82 38.58
C ILE A 463 -11.21 -12.55 39.39
N ASP A 464 -12.13 -12.18 40.28
CA ASP A 464 -11.97 -11.00 41.14
C ASP A 464 -10.82 -11.15 42.14
N ASN A 465 -10.53 -12.38 42.58
CA ASN A 465 -9.46 -12.65 43.53
C ASN A 465 -8.09 -12.66 42.84
N PHE A 466 -7.26 -11.64 43.10
CA PHE A 466 -5.93 -11.52 42.52
C PHE A 466 -5.00 -12.72 42.79
N SER A 467 -5.09 -13.36 43.97
CA SER A 467 -4.26 -14.54 44.27
C SER A 467 -4.63 -15.74 43.40
N GLU A 468 -5.91 -15.89 43.09
CA GLU A 468 -6.39 -16.94 42.19
C GLU A 468 -6.02 -16.63 40.74
N LEU A 469 -6.10 -15.36 40.34
CA LEU A 469 -5.63 -14.90 39.02
C LEU A 469 -4.13 -15.17 38.83
N GLN A 470 -3.30 -14.95 39.85
CA GLN A 470 -1.88 -15.29 39.82
C GLN A 470 -1.66 -16.79 39.60
N LYS A 471 -2.38 -17.65 40.31
CA LYS A 471 -2.29 -19.11 40.13
C LYS A 471 -2.71 -19.53 38.72
N ARG A 472 -3.77 -18.90 38.19
CA ARG A 472 -4.22 -19.14 36.82
C ARG A 472 -3.19 -18.69 35.80
N PHE A 473 -2.58 -17.52 35.98
CA PHE A 473 -1.50 -17.05 35.12
C PHE A 473 -0.35 -18.06 35.07
N GLN A 474 0.09 -18.57 36.23
CA GLN A 474 1.12 -19.61 36.30
C GLN A 474 0.72 -20.91 35.58
N LEU A 475 -0.54 -21.33 35.72
CA LEU A 475 -1.08 -22.48 35.00
C LEU A 475 -1.07 -22.25 33.48
N MET A 476 -1.48 -21.07 33.03
CA MET A 476 -1.53 -20.73 31.61
C MET A 476 -0.14 -20.74 30.96
N LEU A 477 0.90 -20.24 31.65
CA LEU A 477 2.29 -20.32 31.15
C LEU A 477 2.74 -21.76 30.88
N SER A 478 2.19 -22.74 31.61
CA SER A 478 2.51 -24.16 31.44
C SER A 478 1.87 -24.79 30.19
N SER A 479 1.07 -24.03 29.42
CA SER A 479 0.48 -24.49 28.16
C SER A 479 1.50 -24.55 27.01
N ALA A 480 2.68 -23.94 27.19
CA ALA A 480 3.73 -23.91 26.18
C ALA A 480 4.28 -25.32 25.89
N SER A 481 4.65 -25.57 24.63
CA SER A 481 5.20 -26.86 24.18
C SER A 481 6.40 -26.66 23.27
N ALA A 482 7.20 -27.71 23.06
CA ALA A 482 8.35 -27.65 22.15
C ALA A 482 7.99 -27.20 20.73
N ASN A 483 6.79 -27.58 20.25
CA ASN A 483 6.30 -27.22 18.92
C ASN A 483 5.68 -25.81 18.87
N SER A 484 5.26 -25.26 20.02
CA SER A 484 4.61 -23.95 20.12
C SER A 484 5.07 -23.25 21.41
N PRO A 485 6.32 -22.79 21.47
CA PRO A 485 6.86 -22.11 22.66
C PRO A 485 6.15 -20.78 22.89
N LEU A 486 6.11 -20.32 24.14
CA LEU A 486 5.47 -19.06 24.54
C LEU A 486 6.55 -18.04 24.89
N VAL A 487 6.40 -16.81 24.40
CA VAL A 487 7.26 -15.68 24.79
C VAL A 487 6.37 -14.53 25.25
N VAL A 488 6.47 -14.17 26.53
CA VAL A 488 5.72 -13.05 27.10
C VAL A 488 6.64 -11.84 27.21
N ILE A 489 6.23 -10.74 26.60
CA ILE A 489 7.01 -9.51 26.51
C ILE A 489 6.19 -8.37 27.11
N LEU A 490 6.69 -7.80 28.20
CA LEU A 490 6.05 -6.71 28.92
C LEU A 490 6.98 -5.50 28.91
N ASP A 491 6.52 -4.40 28.31
CA ASP A 491 7.25 -3.14 28.30
C ASP A 491 6.68 -2.16 29.33
N SER A 492 7.57 -1.38 29.93
CA SER A 492 7.22 -0.28 30.84
C SER A 492 6.40 -0.71 32.07
N LEU A 493 6.91 -1.70 32.82
CA LEU A 493 6.34 -2.18 34.09
C LEU A 493 6.18 -1.07 35.15
N ASP A 494 6.92 0.02 35.01
CA ASP A 494 6.81 1.24 35.81
C ASP A 494 5.52 2.03 35.56
N GLN A 495 4.83 1.82 34.43
CA GLN A 495 3.58 2.52 34.06
C GLN A 495 2.30 1.83 34.57
N LEU A 496 2.43 0.70 35.28
CA LEU A 496 1.29 0.05 35.94
C LEU A 496 0.79 0.90 37.12
N SER A 497 -0.51 0.79 37.45
CA SER A 497 -1.02 1.34 38.71
C SER A 497 -0.40 0.64 39.91
N GLY A 498 -0.33 1.35 41.04
CA GLY A 498 0.19 0.81 42.31
C GLY A 498 -0.71 -0.24 42.97
N ASP A 499 -1.88 -0.52 42.39
CA ASP A 499 -2.85 -1.50 42.87
C ASP A 499 -2.25 -2.91 42.92
N ASP A 500 -2.78 -3.76 43.80
CA ASP A 500 -2.34 -5.16 43.98
C ASP A 500 -0.81 -5.33 44.18
N PHE A 501 -0.13 -4.27 44.65
CA PHE A 501 1.32 -4.21 44.77
C PHE A 501 2.07 -4.56 43.47
N ALA A 502 1.53 -4.16 42.30
CA ALA A 502 2.07 -4.49 40.98
C ALA A 502 3.59 -4.28 40.86
N HIS A 503 4.12 -3.17 41.39
CA HIS A 503 5.54 -2.81 41.34
C HIS A 503 6.45 -3.70 42.18
N LYS A 504 5.91 -4.49 43.13
CA LYS A 504 6.69 -5.49 43.87
C LYS A 504 6.93 -6.77 43.06
N LEU A 505 6.29 -6.89 41.88
CA LEU A 505 6.46 -8.01 40.94
C LEU A 505 6.21 -9.40 41.55
N GLY A 506 5.49 -9.50 42.68
CA GLY A 506 5.18 -10.75 43.36
C GLY A 506 4.23 -11.68 42.57
N TRP A 507 3.62 -11.15 41.51
CA TRP A 507 2.75 -11.89 40.59
C TRP A 507 3.54 -12.68 39.52
N LEU A 508 4.83 -12.38 39.32
CA LEU A 508 5.70 -13.16 38.43
C LEU A 508 6.10 -14.48 39.10
N PRO A 509 6.09 -15.61 38.36
CA PRO A 509 6.54 -16.89 38.90
C PRO A 509 8.05 -16.88 39.20
N LYS A 510 8.45 -17.56 40.28
CA LYS A 510 9.87 -17.73 40.64
C LYS A 510 10.62 -18.64 39.65
N SER A 511 9.92 -19.56 39.02
CA SER A 511 10.44 -20.48 38.01
C SER A 511 9.48 -20.56 36.83
N LEU A 512 9.99 -20.37 35.61
CA LEU A 512 9.19 -20.50 34.39
C LEU A 512 9.09 -21.96 33.95
N PRO A 513 7.92 -22.40 33.42
CA PRO A 513 7.74 -23.74 32.89
C PRO A 513 8.60 -23.99 31.64
N PRO A 514 8.80 -25.26 31.21
CA PRO A 514 9.52 -25.56 29.99
C PRO A 514 8.82 -24.93 28.75
N HIS A 515 9.61 -24.46 27.78
CA HIS A 515 9.16 -23.79 26.55
C HIS A 515 8.41 -22.44 26.73
N CYS A 516 8.38 -21.87 27.93
CA CYS A 516 7.96 -20.50 28.23
C CYS A 516 9.15 -19.59 28.53
#